data_AF-A0A945H9P0-F1
#
_entry.id   AF-A0A945H9P0-F1
#
_cell.length_a   1.000
_cell.length_b   1.000
_cell.length_c   1.000
_cell.angle_alpha   90.00
_cell.angle_beta   90.00
_cell.angle_gamma   90.00
#
_symmetry.space_group_name_H-M   'P 1'
#
loop_
_entity.id
_entity.type
_entity.pdbx_description
1 polymer ?
#
loop_
_entity_poly.entity_id
_entity_poly.type
_entity_poly.pdbx_seq_one_letter_code
_entity_poly.pdbx_strand_id
1 'polypeptide(L)'
;LASTLRLLPLAKRWDLAVPLISHNRHAGDPVLPLMIWYGINPAVGEDRPGALQLLGKCQIPKVRQFIARRLAGDLGESNKQD
;
A
#
# COMPACT_ATOMS: atom_id res chain seq x y z
N LEU A 1 0.97 14.85 5.28
CA LEU A 1 0.72 13.56 5.96
C LEU A 1 1.14 12.36 5.11
N ALA A 2 0.64 12.16 3.88
CA ALA A 2 1.09 11.04 3.04
C ALA A 2 2.63 11.03 2.79
N SER A 3 3.24 12.20 2.64
CA SER A 3 4.70 12.32 2.42
C SER A 3 5.56 11.76 3.56
N THR A 4 5.05 11.74 4.80
CA THR A 4 5.82 11.28 5.98
C THR A 4 5.91 9.76 6.06
N LEU A 5 5.07 9.02 5.34
CA LEU A 5 5.13 7.56 5.26
C LEU A 5 6.53 7.07 4.82
N ARG A 6 7.20 7.83 3.94
CA ARG A 6 8.53 7.48 3.43
C ARG A 6 9.63 7.64 4.48
N LEU A 7 9.41 8.42 5.53
CA LEU A 7 10.37 8.69 6.60
C LEU A 7 10.28 7.68 7.75
N LEU A 8 9.23 6.83 7.75
CA LEU A 8 9.01 5.87 8.82
C LEU A 8 9.65 4.51 8.52
N PRO A 9 10.07 3.77 9.56
CA PRO A 9 10.36 2.34 9.46
C PRO A 9 9.17 1.59 8.87
N LEU A 10 9.42 0.57 8.04
CA LEU A 10 8.39 -0.15 7.28
C LEU A 10 7.22 -0.63 8.15
N ALA A 11 7.54 -1.23 9.31
CA ALA A 11 6.54 -1.73 10.25
C ALA A 11 5.56 -0.65 10.75
N LYS A 12 5.99 0.62 10.84
CA LYS A 12 5.15 1.73 11.33
C LYS A 12 4.35 2.43 10.24
N ARG A 13 4.53 2.05 8.97
CA ARG A 13 3.84 2.72 7.85
C ARG A 13 2.36 2.36 7.80
N TRP A 14 2.00 1.19 8.31
CA TRP A 14 0.62 0.71 8.31
C TRP A 14 -0.30 1.58 9.15
N ASP A 15 0.13 1.96 10.37
CA ASP A 15 -0.66 2.75 11.31
C ASP A 15 -1.08 4.11 10.72
N LEU A 16 -0.22 4.71 9.90
CA LEU A 16 -0.53 5.95 9.19
C LEU A 16 -1.27 5.70 7.87
N ALA A 17 -1.00 4.61 7.17
CA ALA A 17 -1.60 4.33 5.88
C ALA A 17 -3.08 3.96 5.99
N VAL A 18 -3.47 3.15 6.99
CA VAL A 18 -4.84 2.69 7.20
C VAL A 18 -5.85 3.85 7.22
N PRO A 19 -5.74 4.86 8.12
CA PRO A 19 -6.72 5.95 8.15
C PRO A 19 -6.76 6.78 6.86
N LEU A 20 -5.64 6.88 6.14
CA LEU A 20 -5.54 7.62 4.87
C LEU A 20 -6.28 6.94 3.73
N ILE A 21 -6.30 5.60 3.71
CA ILE A 21 -6.96 4.85 2.63
C ILE A 21 -8.38 4.39 2.97
N SER A 22 -8.75 4.40 4.26
CA SER A 22 -10.07 3.95 4.73
C SER A 22 -11.21 4.86 4.33
N HIS A 23 -10.94 6.05 3.78
CA HIS A 23 -11.94 7.00 3.33
C HIS A 23 -11.74 7.35 1.85
N ASN A 24 -12.84 7.49 1.10
CA ASN A 24 -12.77 7.86 -0.32
C ASN A 24 -12.52 9.36 -0.58
N ARG A 25 -12.41 10.18 0.48
CA ARG A 25 -12.29 11.66 0.41
C ARG A 25 -11.26 12.13 -0.63
N HIS A 26 -10.18 11.36 -0.79
CA HIS A 26 -9.06 11.71 -1.65
C HIS A 26 -8.98 10.88 -2.94
N ALA A 27 -10.05 10.14 -3.29
CA ALA A 27 -10.06 9.31 -4.49
C ALA A 27 -10.00 10.13 -5.79
N GLY A 28 -10.54 11.36 -5.78
CA GLY A 28 -10.49 12.28 -6.93
C GLY A 28 -9.20 13.11 -7.01
N ASP A 29 -8.31 13.04 -6.03
CA ASP A 29 -7.05 13.77 -6.04
C ASP A 29 -6.05 13.05 -6.97
N PRO A 30 -5.42 13.72 -7.93
CA PRO A 30 -4.49 13.08 -8.86
C PRO A 30 -3.16 12.67 -8.20
N VAL A 31 -2.75 13.33 -7.11
CA VAL A 31 -1.43 13.22 -6.48
C VAL A 31 -1.48 12.37 -5.21
N LEU A 32 -2.47 12.58 -4.35
CA LEU A 32 -2.49 11.95 -3.02
C LEU A 32 -2.50 10.41 -3.07
N PRO A 33 -3.29 9.74 -3.93
CA PRO A 33 -3.22 8.29 -4.10
C PRO A 33 -1.83 7.78 -4.46
N LEU A 34 -1.09 8.53 -5.29
CA LEU A 34 0.28 8.18 -5.68
C LEU A 34 1.24 8.34 -4.50
N MET A 35 1.12 9.43 -3.73
CA MET A 35 1.96 9.63 -2.54
C MET A 35 1.76 8.54 -1.49
N ILE A 36 0.51 8.15 -1.24
CA ILE A 36 0.18 7.05 -0.33
C ILE A 36 0.83 5.77 -0.83
N TRP A 37 0.66 5.45 -2.12
CA TRP A 37 1.27 4.27 -2.73
C TRP A 37 2.78 4.24 -2.55
N TYR A 38 3.50 5.31 -2.89
CA TYR A 38 4.95 5.36 -2.74
C TYR A 38 5.42 5.23 -1.28
N GLY A 39 4.60 5.66 -0.32
CA GLY A 39 4.86 5.44 1.10
C GLY A 39 4.80 3.97 1.50
N ILE A 40 3.77 3.25 1.05
CA ILE A 40 3.50 1.87 1.49
C ILE A 40 4.11 0.79 0.62
N ASN A 41 4.41 1.06 -0.65
CA ASN A 41 4.91 0.10 -1.64
C ASN A 41 6.06 -0.79 -1.14
N PRO A 42 7.09 -0.28 -0.42
CA PRO A 42 8.17 -1.13 0.08
C PRO A 42 7.67 -2.10 1.15
N ALA A 43 6.80 -1.64 2.05
CA ALA A 43 6.25 -2.47 3.12
C ALA A 43 5.34 -3.58 2.60
N VAL A 44 4.68 -3.37 1.45
CA VAL A 44 3.82 -4.39 0.81
C VAL A 44 4.58 -5.65 0.40
N GLY A 45 5.84 -5.51 -0.02
CA GLY A 45 6.67 -6.67 -0.39
C GLY A 45 7.24 -7.40 0.83
N GLU A 46 7.49 -6.69 1.92
CA GLU A 46 8.07 -7.26 3.15
C GLU A 46 7.02 -7.92 4.05
N ASP A 47 5.81 -7.36 4.12
CA ASP A 47 4.72 -7.82 5.00
C ASP A 47 3.44 -8.06 4.21
N ARG A 48 3.34 -9.28 3.67
CA ARG A 48 2.20 -9.76 2.89
C ARG A 48 0.89 -9.80 3.70
N PRO A 49 0.86 -10.35 4.93
CA PRO A 49 -0.36 -10.32 5.76
C PRO A 49 -0.86 -8.90 6.02
N GLY A 50 0.03 -7.97 6.36
CA GLY A 50 -0.31 -6.56 6.57
C GLY A 50 -0.91 -5.91 5.32
N ALA A 51 -0.31 -6.17 4.15
CA ALA A 51 -0.81 -5.67 2.87
C ALA A 51 -2.20 -6.22 2.51
N LEU A 52 -2.51 -7.49 2.82
CA LEU A 52 -3.85 -8.07 2.60
C LEU A 52 -4.90 -7.42 3.49
N GLN A 53 -4.58 -7.18 4.77
CA GLN A 53 -5.49 -6.46 5.67
C GLN A 53 -5.74 -5.04 5.18
N LEU A 54 -4.70 -4.36 4.70
CA LEU A 54 -4.79 -3.02 4.14
C LEU A 54 -5.66 -2.99 2.88
N LEU A 55 -5.52 -3.98 2.00
CA LEU A 55 -6.31 -4.12 0.78
C LEU A 55 -7.82 -4.20 1.10
N GLY A 56 -8.19 -4.97 2.13
CA GLY A 56 -9.59 -5.11 2.56
C GLY A 56 -10.22 -3.83 3.11
N LYS A 57 -9.39 -2.91 3.65
CA LYS A 57 -9.83 -1.61 4.21
C LYS A 57 -9.71 -0.45 3.22
N CYS A 58 -9.15 -0.68 2.03
CA CYS A 58 -8.83 0.36 1.07
C CYS A 58 -10.06 0.82 0.28
N GLN A 59 -10.45 2.09 0.45
CA GLN A 59 -11.54 2.72 -0.30
C GLN A 59 -11.07 3.55 -1.49
N ILE A 60 -9.76 3.73 -1.68
CA ILE A 60 -9.20 4.47 -2.82
C ILE A 60 -8.91 3.48 -3.96
N PRO A 61 -9.68 3.47 -5.07
CA PRO A 61 -9.61 2.41 -6.09
C PRO A 61 -8.21 2.24 -6.70
N LYS A 62 -7.53 3.35 -6.96
CA LYS A 62 -6.18 3.37 -7.55
C LYS A 62 -5.13 2.73 -6.64
N VAL A 63 -5.17 3.04 -5.34
CA VAL A 63 -4.27 2.45 -4.34
C VAL A 63 -4.56 0.95 -4.17
N ARG A 64 -5.85 0.58 -4.09
CA ARG A 64 -6.30 -0.82 -4.02
C ARG A 64 -5.75 -1.64 -5.19
N GLN A 65 -5.84 -1.10 -6.41
CA GLN A 65 -5.32 -1.77 -7.61
C GLN A 65 -3.81 -1.96 -7.56
N PHE A 66 -3.04 -0.98 -7.07
CA PHE A 66 -1.59 -1.10 -6.96
C PHE A 66 -1.16 -2.13 -5.92
N ILE A 67 -1.81 -2.15 -4.75
CA ILE A 67 -1.56 -3.17 -3.72
C ILE A 67 -1.84 -4.56 -4.29
N ALA A 68 -2.99 -4.76 -4.94
CA ALA A 68 -3.35 -6.05 -5.54
C ALA A 68 -2.34 -6.50 -6.61
N ARG A 69 -1.91 -5.59 -7.49
CA ARG A 69 -0.91 -5.89 -8.52
C ARG A 69 0.43 -6.29 -7.93
N ARG A 70 0.90 -5.62 -6.88
CA ARG A 70 2.17 -5.97 -6.23
C ARG A 70 2.10 -7.31 -5.53
N LEU A 71 1.04 -7.56 -4.77
CA LEU A 71 0.80 -8.86 -4.14
C LEU A 71 0.74 -10.01 -5.14
N ALA A 72 0.20 -9.75 -6.33
CA ALA A 72 0.17 -10.73 -7.43
C ALA A 72 1.54 -10.91 -8.10
N GLY A 73 2.31 -9.83 -8.28
CA GLY A 73 3.67 -9.89 -8.83
C GLY A 73 4.64 -10.68 -7.95
N ASP A 74 4.56 -10.51 -6.63
CA ASP A 74 5.43 -11.23 -5.68
C ASP A 74 5.16 -12.76 -5.64
N LEU A 75 3.98 -13.21 -6.09
CA LEU A 75 3.69 -14.65 -6.25
C LEU A 75 4.49 -15.29 -7.39
N GLY A 76 4.93 -14.51 -8.38
CA GLY A 76 5.73 -15.01 -9.51
C GLY A 76 7.23 -15.13 -9.19
N GLU A 77 7.73 -14.34 -8.23
CA GLU A 77 9.15 -14.31 -7.87
C GLU A 77 9.53 -15.36 -6.82
N SER A 78 8.56 -15.86 -6.05
CA SER A 78 8.75 -16.98 -5.09
C SER A 78 8.93 -18.35 -5.75
N ASN A 79 8.75 -18.44 -7.07
CA ASN A 79 8.86 -19.68 -7.86
C ASN A 79 10.12 -19.73 -8.76
N LYS A 80 11.12 -18.86 -8.50
CA LYS A 80 12.38 -18.76 -9.26
C LYS A 80 13.63 -19.12 -8.44
N GLN A 81 13.46 -19.64 -7.23
CA GLN A 81 14.54 -20.20 -6.42
C GLN A 81 14.37 -21.71 -6.32
N ASP A 82 14.47 -22.38 -7.46
CA ASP A 82 14.78 -23.81 -7.61
C ASP A 82 15.79 -23.97 -8.76
#